data_AF-A0A7S0WCT0-F1
#
_entry.id   AF-A0A7S0WCT0-F1
#
_cell.length_a   1.000
_cell.length_b   1.000
_cell.length_c   1.000
_cell.angle_alpha   90.00
_cell.angle_beta   90.00
_cell.angle_gamma   90.00
#
_symmetry.space_group_name_H-M   'P 1'
#
loop_
_entity.id
_entity.type
_entity.pdbx_description
1 polymer ?
#
loop_
_entity_poly.entity_id
_entity_poly.type
_entity_poly.pdbx_seq_one_letter_code
_entity_poly.pdbx_strand_id
1 'polypeptide(L)'
;AALLSFGDDAADGEPLVICCCSPERFLRHDSHGILEAKPIKGTAKRIEPLGCGEDCAAAAALEANVKDRAENLMIVDLLRNDLARVCDVGSIEVPALMKIESYATVHQLVSTVRGKRSAAFSPI
;
A
#
# COMPACT_ATOMS: atom_id res chain seq x y z
N ALA A 1 5.12 -4.38 -11.88
CA ALA A 1 6.58 -4.36 -12.13
C ALA A 1 6.99 -2.96 -12.52
N ALA A 2 8.10 -2.47 -11.99
CA ALA A 2 8.73 -1.23 -12.43
C ALA A 2 10.13 -1.54 -12.94
N LEU A 3 10.47 -0.97 -14.10
CA LEU A 3 11.83 -0.94 -14.65
C LEU A 3 12.26 0.52 -14.66
N LEU A 4 13.30 0.85 -13.91
CA LEU A 4 13.89 2.18 -13.86
C LEU A 4 15.31 2.08 -14.45
N SER A 5 15.57 2.87 -15.49
CA SER A 5 16.90 3.02 -16.06
C SER A 5 17.41 4.41 -15.71
N PHE A 6 18.49 4.45 -14.95
CA PHE A 6 19.25 5.67 -14.70
C PHE A 6 20.41 5.61 -15.70
N GLY A 7 20.56 6.67 -16.51
CA GLY A 7 21.53 6.69 -17.61
C GLY A 7 23.00 6.52 -17.17
N ASP A 8 23.93 6.85 -18.05
CA ASP A 8 25.37 6.52 -17.90
C ASP A 8 26.12 7.31 -16.81
N ASP A 9 25.42 7.97 -15.88
CA ASP A 9 25.99 8.77 -14.77
C ASP A 9 26.49 7.92 -13.58
N ALA A 10 26.57 6.59 -13.72
CA ALA A 10 27.21 5.75 -12.72
C ALA A 10 28.74 5.92 -12.77
N ALA A 11 29.41 5.79 -11.61
CA ALA A 11 30.84 6.05 -11.43
C ALA A 11 31.78 5.19 -12.32
N ASP A 12 31.22 4.17 -12.94
CA ASP A 12 31.81 3.12 -13.77
C ASP A 12 31.37 3.17 -15.25
N GLY A 13 30.49 4.12 -15.63
CA GLY A 13 30.07 4.33 -17.02
C GLY A 13 29.06 3.31 -17.57
N GLU A 14 28.54 2.43 -16.71
CA GLU A 14 27.48 1.48 -17.06
C GLU A 14 26.12 1.97 -16.53
N PRO A 15 25.02 1.83 -17.30
CA PRO A 15 23.71 2.30 -16.86
C PRO A 15 23.20 1.51 -15.66
N LEU A 16 22.75 2.21 -14.62
CA LEU A 16 22.11 1.58 -13.46
C LEU A 16 20.66 1.22 -13.81
N VAL A 17 20.35 -0.07 -13.74
CA VAL A 17 19.00 -0.59 -14.02
C VAL A 17 18.40 -1.24 -12.78
N ILE A 18 17.19 -0.82 -12.41
CA ILE A 18 16.41 -1.40 -11.29
C ILE A 18 15.15 -2.06 -11.85
N CYS A 19 14.97 -3.35 -11.57
CA CYS A 19 13.74 -4.09 -11.85
C CYS A 19 13.11 -4.58 -10.54
N CYS A 20 11.85 -4.19 -10.27
CA CYS A 20 11.17 -4.57 -9.04
C CYS A 20 9.66 -4.83 -9.21
N CYS A 21 9.08 -5.60 -8.29
CA CYS A 21 7.65 -5.86 -8.19
C CYS A 21 7.19 -5.60 -6.75
N SER A 22 7.08 -4.32 -6.36
CA SER A 22 6.52 -3.97 -5.04
C SER A 22 5.05 -4.40 -4.95
N PRO A 23 4.65 -5.13 -3.91
CA PRO A 23 3.25 -5.46 -3.65
C PRO A 23 2.50 -4.27 -3.03
N GLU A 24 3.22 -3.32 -2.42
CA GLU A 24 2.63 -2.25 -1.63
C GLU A 24 2.84 -0.88 -2.28
N ARG A 25 1.80 -0.03 -2.26
CA ARG A 25 1.91 1.39 -2.57
C ARG A 25 2.35 2.13 -1.32
N PHE A 26 3.62 2.52 -1.28
CA PHE A 26 4.17 3.34 -0.21
C PHE A 26 3.49 4.72 -0.17
N LEU A 27 3.56 5.48 -1.27
CA LEU A 27 2.91 6.79 -1.39
C LEU A 27 2.55 7.07 -2.86
N ARG A 28 1.37 7.64 -3.08
CA ARG A 28 0.91 8.23 -4.35
C ARG A 28 0.57 9.69 -4.10
N HIS A 29 1.05 10.58 -4.96
CA HIS A 29 0.65 11.98 -5.03
C HIS A 29 -0.01 12.22 -6.40
N ASP A 30 -1.25 12.70 -6.42
CA ASP A 30 -1.94 13.02 -7.68
C ASP A 30 -2.01 14.53 -7.98
N SER A 31 -2.51 14.86 -9.18
CA SER A 31 -2.67 16.22 -9.66
C SER A 31 -3.61 17.08 -8.81
N HIS A 32 -4.48 16.46 -8.01
CA HIS A 32 -5.34 17.15 -7.07
C HIS A 32 -4.67 17.34 -5.71
N GLY A 33 -3.40 16.99 -5.55
CA GLY A 33 -2.67 17.14 -4.29
C GLY A 33 -3.10 16.13 -3.21
N ILE A 34 -3.73 15.01 -3.59
CA ILE A 34 -4.05 13.95 -2.63
C ILE A 34 -2.82 13.06 -2.46
N LEU A 35 -2.39 12.90 -1.21
CA LEU A 35 -1.42 11.90 -0.79
C LEU A 35 -2.16 10.65 -0.34
N GLU A 36 -1.74 9.48 -0.82
CA GLU A 36 -2.38 8.21 -0.50
C GLU A 36 -1.34 7.10 -0.29
N ALA A 37 -1.48 6.37 0.81
CA ALA A 37 -0.73 5.16 1.13
C ALA A 37 -1.68 3.97 1.22
N LYS A 38 -1.22 2.77 0.83
CA LYS A 38 -2.00 1.53 0.96
C LYS A 38 -1.24 0.46 1.74
N PRO A 39 -1.15 0.55 3.08
CA PRO A 39 -0.42 -0.44 3.88
C PRO A 39 -1.03 -1.84 3.79
N ILE A 40 -0.17 -2.85 3.81
CA ILE A 40 -0.56 -4.27 3.80
C ILE A 40 -0.07 -4.93 5.10
N LYS A 41 -0.98 -5.58 5.82
CA LYS A 41 -0.64 -6.48 6.94
C LYS A 41 -1.62 -7.62 7.01
N GLY A 42 -1.11 -8.83 6.80
CA GLY A 42 -1.88 -10.05 6.56
C GLY A 42 -1.85 -10.45 5.09
N THR A 43 -1.50 -11.70 4.82
CA THR A 43 -1.46 -12.27 3.46
C THR A 43 -1.77 -13.76 3.52
N ALA A 44 -2.66 -14.22 2.64
CA ALA A 44 -3.03 -15.62 2.49
C ALA A 44 -2.81 -16.05 1.03
N LYS A 45 -2.42 -17.30 0.81
CA LYS A 45 -2.25 -17.83 -0.54
C LYS A 45 -3.63 -18.04 -1.20
N ARG A 46 -3.74 -17.81 -2.51
CA ARG A 46 -4.88 -18.26 -3.31
C ARG A 46 -4.91 -19.78 -3.40
N ILE A 47 -6.10 -20.35 -3.44
CA ILE A 47 -6.33 -21.79 -3.57
C ILE A 47 -7.03 -22.06 -4.91
N GLU A 48 -6.49 -23.01 -5.66
CA GLU A 48 -7.06 -23.43 -6.94
C GLU A 48 -8.11 -24.55 -6.73
N PRO A 49 -9.21 -24.58 -7.50
CA PRO A 49 -9.58 -23.59 -8.50
C PRO A 49 -9.99 -22.25 -7.87
N LEU A 50 -9.51 -21.13 -8.42
CA LEU A 50 -9.80 -19.79 -7.90
C LEU A 50 -11.29 -19.57 -7.67
N GLY A 51 -11.65 -19.00 -6.51
CA GLY A 51 -13.04 -18.76 -6.11
C GLY A 51 -13.79 -19.99 -5.59
N CYS A 52 -13.11 -21.14 -5.44
CA CYS A 52 -13.68 -22.29 -4.74
C CYS A 52 -13.95 -21.98 -3.26
N GLY A 53 -14.71 -22.85 -2.59
CA GLY A 53 -15.04 -22.69 -1.18
C GLY A 53 -13.80 -22.54 -0.28
N GLU A 54 -12.71 -23.24 -0.60
CA GLU A 54 -11.45 -23.16 0.16
C GLU A 54 -10.74 -21.81 -0.05
N ASP A 55 -10.70 -21.28 -1.28
CA ASP A 55 -10.14 -19.95 -1.60
C ASP A 55 -10.92 -18.85 -0.87
N CYS A 56 -12.25 -18.91 -0.93
CA CYS A 56 -13.13 -17.99 -0.21
C CYS A 56 -12.96 -18.11 1.32
N ALA A 57 -12.78 -19.32 1.85
CA ALA A 57 -12.53 -19.54 3.27
C ALA A 57 -11.16 -18.99 3.70
N ALA A 58 -10.13 -19.11 2.87
CA ALA A 58 -8.81 -18.53 3.13
C ALA A 58 -8.87 -16.98 3.23
N ALA A 59 -9.61 -16.34 2.31
CA ALA A 59 -9.86 -14.90 2.36
C ALA A 59 -10.61 -14.49 3.65
N ALA A 60 -11.69 -15.20 3.99
CA ALA A 60 -12.48 -14.91 5.20
C ALA A 60 -11.68 -15.14 6.50
N ALA A 61 -10.85 -16.18 6.54
CA ALA A 61 -9.97 -16.46 7.66
C ALA A 61 -8.91 -15.35 7.84
N LEU A 62 -8.35 -14.84 6.74
CA LEU A 62 -7.44 -13.69 6.76
C LEU A 62 -8.15 -12.43 7.27
N GLU A 63 -9.35 -12.16 6.77
CA GLU A 63 -10.14 -11.00 7.19
C GLU A 63 -10.47 -11.02 8.70
N ALA A 64 -10.72 -12.21 9.26
CA ALA A 64 -11.05 -12.40 10.66
C ALA A 64 -9.83 -12.52 11.61
N ASN A 65 -8.60 -12.62 11.08
CA ASN A 65 -7.42 -12.85 11.90
C ASN A 65 -7.13 -11.66 12.82
N VAL A 66 -7.25 -11.88 14.14
CA VAL A 66 -7.11 -10.83 15.16
C VAL A 66 -5.72 -10.21 15.15
N LYS A 67 -4.67 -11.01 14.93
CA LYS A 67 -3.28 -10.53 14.91
C LYS A 67 -3.05 -9.62 13.70
N ASP A 68 -3.40 -10.09 12.50
CA ASP A 68 -3.20 -9.31 11.26
C ASP A 68 -3.98 -8.01 11.30
N ARG A 69 -5.22 -8.02 11.81
CA ARG A 69 -6.02 -6.81 12.02
C ARG A 69 -5.36 -5.85 13.01
N ALA A 70 -4.83 -6.34 14.12
CA ALA A 70 -4.15 -5.49 15.10
C ALA A 70 -2.89 -4.84 14.51
N GLU A 71 -2.08 -5.61 13.78
CA GLU A 71 -0.90 -5.08 13.08
C GLU A 71 -1.28 -4.07 11.99
N ASN A 72 -2.34 -4.35 11.23
CA ASN A 72 -2.84 -3.43 10.21
C ASN A 72 -3.30 -2.11 10.84
N LEU A 73 -4.06 -2.15 11.93
CA LEU A 73 -4.50 -0.96 12.65
C LEU A 73 -3.31 -0.12 13.13
N MET A 74 -2.30 -0.77 13.71
CA MET A 74 -1.09 -0.11 14.19
C MET A 74 -0.40 0.67 13.06
N ILE A 75 -0.23 0.06 11.88
CA ILE A 75 0.39 0.73 10.73
C ILE A 75 -0.51 1.83 10.15
N VAL A 76 -1.84 1.64 10.13
CA VAL A 76 -2.78 2.68 9.72
C VAL A 76 -2.65 3.91 10.61
N ASP A 77 -2.56 3.75 11.93
CA ASP A 77 -2.41 4.87 12.85
C ASP A 77 -1.06 5.59 12.69
N LEU A 78 0.02 4.84 12.47
CA LEU A 78 1.33 5.44 12.14
C LEU A 78 1.25 6.27 10.85
N LEU A 79 0.64 5.73 9.79
CA LEU A 79 0.52 6.45 8.51
C LEU A 79 -0.42 7.66 8.60
N ARG A 80 -1.50 7.57 9.38
CA ARG A 80 -2.37 8.73 9.67
C ARG A 80 -1.59 9.84 10.35
N ASN A 81 -0.74 9.49 11.33
CA ASN A 81 0.12 10.45 12.01
C ASN A 81 1.15 11.05 11.04
N ASP A 82 1.80 10.23 10.22
CA ASP A 82 2.81 10.70 9.27
C ASP A 82 2.21 11.64 8.22
N LEU A 83 1.05 11.29 7.64
CA LEU A 83 0.35 12.16 6.70
C LEU A 83 -0.18 13.43 7.37
N ALA A 84 -0.63 13.38 8.62
CA ALA A 84 -1.12 14.56 9.35
C ALA A 84 -0.05 15.66 9.51
N ARG A 85 1.25 15.33 9.40
CA ARG A 85 2.34 16.30 9.47
C ARG A 85 2.48 17.16 8.21
N VAL A 86 1.98 16.69 7.07
CA VAL A 86 2.18 17.34 5.75
C VAL A 86 0.87 17.62 5.00
N CYS A 87 -0.26 17.14 5.53
CA CYS A 87 -1.59 17.36 4.98
C CYS A 87 -2.34 18.45 5.75
N ASP A 88 -3.37 19.02 5.13
CA ASP A 88 -4.27 19.97 5.76
C ASP A 88 -4.99 19.33 6.95
N VAL A 89 -5.14 20.10 8.04
CA VAL A 89 -5.81 19.65 9.25
C VAL A 89 -7.23 19.20 8.93
N GLY A 90 -7.61 18.01 9.42
CA GLY A 90 -8.94 17.43 9.19
C GLY A 90 -9.13 16.77 7.82
N SER A 91 -8.12 16.78 6.94
CA SER A 91 -8.22 16.13 5.61
C SER A 91 -7.88 14.64 5.61
N ILE A 92 -7.33 14.11 6.70
CA ILE A 92 -6.94 12.70 6.78
C ILE A 92 -8.17 11.80 6.88
N GLU A 93 -8.26 10.84 5.96
CA GLU A 93 -9.34 9.85 5.91
C GLU A 93 -8.79 8.44 5.66
N VAL A 94 -9.55 7.43 6.12
CA VAL A 94 -9.26 6.01 5.91
C VAL A 94 -10.43 5.40 5.12
N PRO A 95 -10.51 5.61 3.79
CA PRO A 95 -11.66 5.18 2.99
C PRO A 95 -11.83 3.65 2.92
N ALA A 96 -10.77 2.89 3.19
CA ALA A 96 -10.81 1.44 3.31
C ALA A 96 -9.95 1.01 4.50
N LEU A 97 -10.55 0.32 5.47
CA LEU A 97 -9.87 -0.23 6.64
C LEU A 97 -9.96 -1.75 6.58
N MET A 98 -8.81 -2.44 6.53
CA MET A 98 -8.68 -3.89 6.59
C MET A 98 -9.55 -4.62 5.56
N LYS A 99 -9.49 -4.19 4.30
CA LYS A 99 -10.22 -4.81 3.20
C LYS A 99 -9.40 -5.91 2.55
N ILE A 100 -10.06 -7.01 2.20
CA ILE A 100 -9.44 -8.07 1.40
C ILE A 100 -9.32 -7.60 -0.06
N GLU A 101 -8.10 -7.62 -0.58
CA GLU A 101 -7.80 -7.50 -1.99
C GLU A 101 -7.23 -8.83 -2.49
N SER A 102 -7.83 -9.38 -3.55
CA SER A 102 -7.43 -10.68 -4.12
C SER A 102 -6.65 -10.47 -5.41
N TYR A 103 -5.42 -10.96 -5.42
CA TYR A 103 -4.52 -10.96 -6.57
C TYR A 103 -4.40 -12.37 -7.15
N ALA A 104 -3.62 -12.52 -8.22
CA ALA A 104 -3.45 -13.79 -8.92
C ALA A 104 -2.97 -14.93 -8.00
N THR A 105 -2.08 -14.64 -7.05
CA THR A 105 -1.43 -15.65 -6.20
C THR A 105 -1.72 -15.52 -4.71
N VAL A 106 -2.20 -14.36 -4.26
CA VAL A 106 -2.48 -14.09 -2.83
C VAL A 106 -3.74 -13.25 -2.59
N HIS A 107 -4.36 -13.43 -1.43
CA HIS A 107 -5.23 -12.44 -0.79
C HIS A 107 -4.39 -11.57 0.15
N GLN A 108 -4.70 -10.28 0.24
CA GLN A 108 -4.02 -9.33 1.11
C GLN A 108 -5.02 -8.52 1.92
N LEU A 109 -4.70 -8.26 3.18
CA LEU A 109 -5.49 -7.38 4.04
C LEU A 109 -4.90 -5.96 3.95
N VAL A 110 -5.62 -5.10 3.23
CA VAL A 110 -5.15 -3.79 2.77
C VAL A 110 -6.00 -2.70 3.41
N SER A 111 -5.34 -1.64 3.88
CA SER A 111 -6.00 -0.39 4.23
C SER A 111 -5.59 0.71 3.26
N THR A 112 -6.37 1.78 3.17
CA THR A 112 -6.04 2.98 2.40
C THR A 112 -6.13 4.17 3.33
N VAL A 113 -5.06 4.96 3.41
CA VAL A 113 -5.00 6.21 4.17
C VAL A 113 -4.68 7.32 3.19
N ARG A 114 -5.46 8.39 3.18
CA ARG A 114 -5.21 9.54 2.30
C ARG A 114 -5.49 10.87 2.98
N GLY A 115 -4.91 11.93 2.42
CA GLY A 115 -5.10 13.29 2.89
C GLY A 115 -4.76 14.32 1.82
N LYS A 116 -5.23 15.55 2.01
CA LYS A 116 -4.93 16.66 1.11
C LYS A 116 -3.59 17.28 1.52
N ARG A 117 -2.58 17.21 0.65
CA ARG A 117 -1.28 17.85 0.90
C ARG A 117 -1.47 19.34 1.16
N SER A 118 -0.87 19.84 2.23
CA SER A 118 -0.87 21.26 2.51
C SER A 118 0.01 22.01 1.50
N ALA A 119 -0.45 23.18 1.08
CA ALA A 119 0.28 24.04 0.15
C ALA A 119 1.65 24.48 0.68
N ALA A 120 1.89 24.40 2.00
CA ALA A 120 3.16 24.73 2.63
C ALA A 120 4.28 23.71 2.36
N PHE A 121 3.97 22.51 1.86
CA PHE A 121 4.95 21.46 1.60
C PHE A 121 5.05 21.15 0.10
N SER A 122 6.25 21.22 -0.48
CA SER A 122 6.48 20.74 -1.84
C SER A 122 6.62 19.21 -1.86
N PRO A 123 6.12 18.51 -2.90
CA PRO A 123 6.38 17.07 -3.09
C PRO A 123 7.83 16.78 -3.54
N ILE A 124 8.62 17.81 -3.88
CA ILE A 124 10.03 17.77 -4.30
C ILE A 124 10.75 18.98 -3.68
#